data_AF-A0A2L2Z9T5-F1
#
_entry.id   AF-A0A2L2Z9T5-F1
#
_cell.length_a   1.000
_cell.length_b   1.000
_cell.length_c   1.000
_cell.angle_alpha   90.00
_cell.angle_beta   90.00
_cell.angle_gamma   90.00
#
_symmetry.space_group_name_H-M   'P 1'
#
loop_
_entity.id
_entity.type
_entity.pdbx_description
1 polymer ?
#
loop_
_entity_poly.entity_id
_entity_poly.type
_entity_poly.pdbx_seq_one_letter_code
_entity_poly.pdbx_strand_id
1 'polypeptide(L)'
;IPVIMIGPGTVLASFRVFIQEIAFLKSECIPVGETILYFGCRHDKLDYLYAEELKMYVDEGFLTHINLAITRDHPEKRNVNNLI
;
A
#
# COMPACT_ATOMS: atom_id res chain seq x y z
N ILE A 1 -10.51 14.07 3.48
CA ILE A 1 -11.09 12.77 3.90
C ILE A 1 -9.98 11.73 3.76
N PRO A 2 -9.67 10.95 4.81
CA PRO A 2 -8.65 9.91 4.71
C PRO A 2 -9.14 8.70 3.88
N VAL A 3 -8.20 8.04 3.20
CA VAL A 3 -8.42 6.83 2.40
C VAL A 3 -7.61 5.69 3.00
N ILE A 4 -8.28 4.59 3.34
CA ILE A 4 -7.65 3.40 3.90
C ILE A 4 -7.88 2.23 2.94
N MET A 5 -6.81 1.69 2.38
CA MET A 5 -6.81 0.55 1.47
C MET A 5 -6.30 -0.68 2.21
N ILE A 6 -7.09 -1.77 2.21
CA ILE A 6 -6.79 -2.99 2.97
C ILE A 6 -7.01 -4.20 2.06
N GLY A 7 -5.96 -4.96 1.78
CA GLY A 7 -6.11 -6.17 0.99
C GLY A 7 -4.80 -6.92 0.70
N PRO A 8 -4.78 -8.25 0.78
CA PRO A 8 -3.62 -9.06 0.43
C PRO A 8 -3.55 -9.36 -1.08
N GLY A 9 -2.34 -9.65 -1.58
CA GLY A 9 -2.12 -10.22 -2.92
C GLY A 9 -2.59 -9.35 -4.10
N THR A 10 -3.29 -9.96 -5.07
CA THR A 10 -3.62 -9.35 -6.38
C THR A 10 -4.43 -8.04 -6.29
N VAL A 11 -5.12 -7.81 -5.17
CA VAL A 11 -5.89 -6.56 -4.93
C VAL A 11 -4.99 -5.31 -5.00
N LEU A 12 -3.67 -5.47 -4.81
CA LEU A 12 -2.70 -4.40 -4.96
C LEU A 12 -2.76 -3.71 -6.34
N ALA A 13 -3.10 -4.43 -7.41
CA ALA A 13 -3.24 -3.84 -8.74
C ALA A 13 -4.37 -2.80 -8.79
N SER A 14 -5.47 -3.02 -8.07
CA SER A 14 -6.56 -2.06 -7.95
C SER A 14 -6.16 -0.86 -7.08
N PHE A 15 -5.46 -1.09 -5.98
CA PHE A 15 -4.95 -0.01 -5.11
C PHE A 15 -3.93 0.87 -5.82
N ARG A 16 -3.12 0.30 -6.72
CA ARG A 16 -2.22 1.08 -7.58
C ARG A 16 -2.98 2.13 -8.40
N VAL A 17 -4.11 1.78 -8.99
CA VAL A 17 -4.94 2.74 -9.74
C VAL A 17 -5.48 3.84 -8.83
N PHE A 18 -5.90 3.50 -7.61
CA PHE A 18 -6.33 4.51 -6.63
C PHE A 18 -5.19 5.46 -6.24
N ILE A 19 -3.97 4.97 -6.04
CA ILE A 19 -2.82 5.81 -5.70
C ILE A 19 -2.46 6.72 -6.88
N GLN A 20 -2.58 6.25 -8.12
CA GLN A 20 -2.40 7.07 -9.31
C GLN A 20 -3.44 8.19 -9.41
N GLU A 21 -4.70 7.90 -9.06
CA GLU A 21 -5.73 8.94 -8.96
C GLU A 21 -5.38 9.96 -7.87
N ILE A 22 -4.88 9.52 -6.70
CA ILE A 22 -4.40 10.44 -5.66
C ILE A 22 -3.25 11.31 -6.17
N ALA A 23 -2.29 10.73 -6.91
CA ALA A 23 -1.19 11.48 -7.51
C ALA A 23 -1.71 12.55 -8.47
N PHE A 24 -2.69 12.21 -9.32
CA PHE A 24 -3.34 13.14 -10.25
C PHE A 24 -4.08 14.27 -9.50
N LEU A 25 -4.88 13.94 -8.49
CA LEU A 25 -5.59 14.95 -7.70
C LEU A 25 -4.60 15.92 -7.02
N LYS A 26 -3.48 15.40 -6.51
CA LYS A 26 -2.42 16.24 -5.93
C LYS A 26 -1.73 17.12 -6.96
N SER A 27 -1.50 16.64 -8.20
CA SER A 27 -0.94 17.49 -9.27
C SER A 27 -1.88 18.64 -9.65
N GLU A 28 -3.19 18.43 -9.54
CA GLU A 28 -4.22 19.46 -9.74
C GLU A 28 -4.43 20.36 -8.50
N CYS A 29 -3.54 20.28 -7.49
CA CYS A 29 -3.64 21.03 -6.23
C CYS A 29 -4.94 20.76 -5.45
N ILE A 30 -5.60 19.62 -5.70
CA ILE A 30 -6.79 19.21 -4.97
C ILE A 30 -6.33 18.56 -3.64
N PRO A 31 -6.82 19.03 -2.48
CA PRO A 31 -6.41 18.48 -1.20
C PRO A 31 -6.95 17.06 -1.02
N VAL A 32 -6.03 16.12 -0.79
CA VAL A 32 -6.33 14.72 -0.45
C VAL A 32 -5.97 14.51 1.03
N GLY A 33 -6.78 13.75 1.75
CA GLY A 33 -6.44 13.35 3.13
C GLY A 33 -5.32 12.31 3.16
N GLU A 34 -5.07 11.75 4.35
CA GLU A 34 -4.10 10.66 4.49
C GLU A 34 -4.49 9.46 3.63
N THR A 35 -3.49 8.85 2.99
CA THR A 35 -3.66 7.66 2.18
C THR A 35 -2.86 6.52 2.81
N ILE A 36 -3.54 5.53 3.38
CA ILE A 36 -2.90 4.43 4.12
C ILE A 36 -3.14 3.12 3.38
N LEU A 37 -2.08 2.34 3.17
CA LEU A 37 -2.14 1.01 2.56
C LEU A 37 -1.75 -0.07 3.57
N TYR A 38 -2.67 -1.00 3.82
CA TYR A 38 -2.41 -2.26 4.51
C TYR A 38 -2.37 -3.39 3.50
N PHE A 39 -1.18 -3.92 3.24
CA PHE A 39 -0.93 -4.92 2.22
C PHE A 39 -0.27 -6.16 2.84
N GLY A 40 -0.56 -7.34 2.29
CA GLY A 40 0.05 -8.59 2.74
C GLY A 40 0.50 -9.46 1.58
N CYS A 41 1.71 -10.00 1.69
CA CYS A 41 2.29 -10.97 0.77
C CYS A 41 2.83 -12.21 1.50
N ARG A 42 3.12 -13.27 0.75
CA ARG A 42 3.64 -14.52 1.32
C ARG A 42 5.14 -14.46 1.52
N HIS A 43 5.88 -14.06 0.48
CA HIS A 43 7.33 -13.84 0.54
C HIS A 43 7.69 -12.46 0.00
N ASP A 44 8.69 -11.83 0.62
CA ASP A 44 9.17 -10.50 0.24
C ASP A 44 9.74 -10.45 -1.19
N LYS A 45 10.49 -11.47 -1.60
CA LYS A 45 11.23 -11.51 -2.88
C LYS A 45 10.43 -12.06 -4.05
N LEU A 46 9.36 -12.82 -3.76
CA LEU A 46 8.58 -13.52 -4.79
C LEU A 46 7.21 -12.87 -5.00
N ASP A 47 6.60 -12.35 -3.94
CA ASP A 47 5.18 -11.96 -3.95
C ASP A 47 4.98 -10.47 -3.63
N TYR A 48 6.05 -9.71 -3.36
CA TYR A 48 5.94 -8.25 -3.15
C TYR A 48 5.92 -7.51 -4.49
N LEU A 49 4.78 -7.59 -5.15
CA LEU A 49 4.53 -6.87 -6.40
C LEU A 49 4.67 -5.36 -6.18
N TYR A 50 5.27 -4.67 -7.15
CA TYR A 50 5.37 -3.19 -7.18
C TYR A 50 6.12 -2.56 -6.00
N ALA A 51 7.06 -3.27 -5.37
CA ALA A 51 7.80 -2.78 -4.21
C ALA A 51 8.47 -1.41 -4.43
N GLU A 52 9.17 -1.24 -5.56
CA GLU A 52 9.84 0.03 -5.90
C GLU A 52 8.85 1.16 -6.14
N GLU A 53 7.74 0.87 -6.82
CA GLU A 53 6.69 1.85 -7.11
C GLU A 53 5.95 2.28 -5.83
N LEU A 54 5.66 1.35 -4.94
CA LEU A 54 5.07 1.66 -3.63
C LEU A 54 6.03 2.50 -2.78
N LYS A 55 7.33 2.23 -2.85
CA LYS A 55 8.34 3.07 -2.21
C LYS A 55 8.31 4.49 -2.78
N MET A 56 8.29 4.63 -4.11
CA MET A 56 8.17 5.93 -4.77
C MET A 56 6.91 6.68 -4.32
N TYR A 57 5.76 6.01 -4.24
CA TYR A 57 4.52 6.62 -3.76
C TYR A 57 4.60 7.11 -2.32
N VAL A 58 5.37 6.46 -1.45
CA VAL A 58 5.63 6.95 -0.09
C VAL A 58 6.58 8.15 -0.11
N ASP A 59 7.66 8.08 -0.89
CA ASP A 59 8.66 9.14 -0.99
C ASP A 59 8.05 10.44 -1.57
N GLU A 60 7.15 10.33 -2.55
CA GLU A 60 6.40 11.44 -3.15
C GLU A 60 5.19 11.87 -2.31
N GLY A 61 4.90 11.13 -1.23
CA GLY A 61 3.82 11.42 -0.29
C GLY A 61 2.42 11.11 -0.82
N PHE A 62 2.27 10.37 -1.92
CA PHE A 62 0.97 9.89 -2.42
C PHE A 62 0.38 8.81 -1.51
N LEU A 63 1.25 8.01 -0.91
CA LEU A 63 0.96 7.14 0.23
C LEU A 63 1.55 7.78 1.50
N THR A 64 0.70 8.02 2.50
CA THR A 64 1.12 8.51 3.81
C THR A 64 1.79 7.40 4.61
N HIS A 65 1.20 6.20 4.60
CA HIS A 65 1.71 5.04 5.32
C HIS A 65 1.49 3.76 4.53
N ILE A 66 2.47 2.85 4.61
CA ILE A 66 2.34 1.48 4.13
C ILE A 66 2.65 0.51 5.27
N ASN A 67 1.72 -0.40 5.54
CA ASN A 67 1.86 -1.46 6.51
C ASN A 67 1.88 -2.81 5.78
N LEU A 68 3.00 -3.51 5.85
CA LEU A 68 3.23 -4.76 5.15
C LEU A 68 3.16 -5.96 6.10
N ALA A 69 2.28 -6.93 5.81
CA ALA A 69 2.21 -8.22 6.50
C ALA A 69 2.86 -9.32 5.65
N ILE A 70 4.02 -9.82 6.09
CA ILE A 70 4.70 -10.95 5.44
C ILE A 70 4.36 -12.23 6.22
N THR A 71 3.67 -13.16 5.56
CA THR A 71 3.04 -14.32 6.24
C THR A 71 3.93 -15.57 6.35
N ARG A 72 4.99 -15.73 5.54
CA ARG A 72 5.83 -16.96 5.54
C ARG A 72 7.29 -16.78 5.92
N ASP A 73 7.86 -15.58 5.81
CA ASP A 73 9.28 -15.35 6.13
C ASP A 73 9.53 -15.03 7.62
N HIS A 74 8.48 -14.91 8.44
CA HIS A 74 8.58 -14.69 9.88
C HIS A 74 8.05 -15.87 10.70
N PRO A 75 8.69 -16.23 11.83
CA PRO A 75 8.21 -17.28 12.73
C PRO A 75 6.85 -16.93 13.36
N GLU A 76 6.53 -15.64 13.46
CA GLU A 76 5.18 -15.16 13.74
C GLU A 76 4.42 -14.94 12.42
N LYS A 77 3.36 -15.72 12.19
CA LYS A 77 2.44 -15.52 11.06
C LYS A 77 1.64 -14.23 11.24
N ARG A 78 2.13 -13.11 10.71
CA ARG A 78 1.39 -11.83 10.68
C ARG A 78 0.57 -11.73 9.40
N ASN A 79 -0.71 -11.44 9.51
CA ASN A 79 -1.61 -11.17 8.39
C ASN A 79 -2.10 -9.72 8.45
N VAL A 80 -2.84 -9.28 7.42
CA VAL A 80 -3.33 -7.89 7.34
C VAL A 80 -4.22 -7.50 8.53
N ASN A 81 -5.00 -8.43 9.08
CA ASN A 81 -5.86 -8.17 10.23
C ASN A 81 -5.07 -7.92 11.52
N ASN A 82 -3.82 -8.37 11.60
CA ASN A 82 -2.94 -8.09 12.74
C ASN A 82 -2.29 -6.70 12.66
N LEU A 83 -2.47 -5.95 11.57
CA LEU A 83 -1.86 -4.63 11.38
C LEU A 83 -2.82 -3.47 11.69
N ILE A 84 -4.12 -3.74 11.80
CA ILE A 84 -5.20 -2.75 11.94
C ILE A 84 -5.53 -2.56 13.42
#